data_AF-N6XNT4-F1
#
_entry.id   AF-N6XNT4-F1
#
_cell.length_a   1.000
_cell.length_b   1.000
_cell.length_c   1.000
_cell.angle_alpha   90.00
_cell.angle_beta   90.00
_cell.angle_gamma   90.00
#
_symmetry.space_group_name_H-M   'P 1'
#
loop_
_entity.id
_entity.type
_entity.pdbx_description
1 polymer ?
#
loop_
_entity_poly.entity_id
_entity_poly.type
_entity_poly.pdbx_seq_one_letter_code
_entity_poly.pdbx_strand_id
1 'polypeptide(L)'
;MLTLENARTLLELYRRMALAAEAGEWDELAELVRQSGALRVAAAPALQPPSPDQAAEIEIVIKQILELDHGIRLHAEPALESTRKLLSSSVKGRAVRNAYGG
;
A
#
# COMPACT_ATOMS: atom_id res chain seq x y z
N MET A 1 14.71 -2.19 -15.59
CA MET A 1 15.61 -2.34 -14.42
C MET A 1 15.31 -1.24 -13.42
N LEU A 2 15.23 -1.55 -12.12
CA LEU A 2 14.97 -0.53 -11.10
C LEU A 2 16.23 0.34 -10.98
N THR A 3 16.16 1.63 -11.33
CA THR A 3 17.26 2.56 -11.07
C THR A 3 17.33 2.85 -9.57
N LEU A 4 18.51 3.18 -9.04
CA LEU A 4 18.67 3.54 -7.63
C LEU A 4 17.79 4.75 -7.24
N GLU A 5 17.63 5.71 -8.15
CA GLU A 5 16.73 6.85 -7.96
C GLU A 5 15.27 6.43 -7.83
N ASN A 6 14.78 5.57 -8.73
CA ASN A 6 13.41 5.03 -8.65
C ASN A 6 13.21 4.20 -7.37
N ALA A 7 14.23 3.46 -6.93
CA ALA A 7 14.19 2.72 -5.68
C ALA A 7 14.03 3.65 -4.46
N ARG A 8 14.82 4.72 -4.39
CA ARG A 8 14.74 5.72 -3.31
C ARG A 8 13.40 6.46 -3.31
N THR A 9 12.89 6.83 -4.48
CA THR A 9 11.56 7.45 -4.60
C THR A 9 10.45 6.49 -4.16
N LEU A 10 10.55 5.20 -4.51
CA LEU A 10 9.60 4.18 -4.01
C LEU A 10 9.67 4.04 -2.49
N LEU A 11 10.87 4.04 -1.91
CA LEU A 11 11.04 3.96 -0.46
C LEU A 11 10.36 5.12 0.26
N GLU A 12 10.49 6.34 -0.27
CA GLU A 12 9.85 7.51 0.33
C GLU A 12 8.32 7.44 0.25
N LEU A 13 7.78 6.96 -0.89
CA LEU A 13 6.34 6.68 -1.00
C LEU A 13 5.87 5.64 0.04
N TYR A 14 6.65 4.57 0.25
CA TYR A 14 6.32 3.55 1.24
C TYR A 14 6.38 4.07 2.69
N ARG A 15 7.31 4.97 3.02
CA ARG A 15 7.35 5.63 4.34
C ARG A 15 6.11 6.47 4.58
N ARG A 16 5.69 7.24 3.57
CA ARG A 16 4.45 8.03 3.64
C ARG A 16 3.21 7.14 3.75
N MET A 17 3.20 6.00 3.06
CA MET A 17 2.13 5.01 3.19
C MET A 17 2.06 4.42 4.60
N ALA A 18 3.19 4.10 5.22
CA ALA A 18 3.21 3.62 6.60
C ALA A 18 2.63 4.66 7.57
N LEU A 19 3.02 5.93 7.45
CA LEU A 19 2.47 7.02 8.26
C LEU A 19 0.96 7.22 8.04
N ALA A 20 0.49 7.19 6.79
CA ALA A 20 -0.95 7.27 6.49
C ALA A 20 -1.73 6.07 7.04
N ALA A 21 -1.16 4.86 6.99
CA ALA A 21 -1.78 3.66 7.56
C ALA A 21 -1.85 3.72 9.10
N GLU A 22 -0.82 4.24 9.76
CA GLU A 22 -0.80 4.47 11.21
C GLU A 22 -1.82 5.54 11.64
N ALA A 23 -1.94 6.62 10.86
CA ALA A 23 -2.89 7.71 11.11
C ALA A 23 -4.34 7.34 10.73
N GLY A 24 -4.56 6.24 10.00
CA GLY A 24 -5.88 5.83 9.50
C GLY A 24 -6.39 6.68 8.32
N GLU A 25 -5.48 7.38 7.63
CA GLU A 25 -5.78 8.24 6.47
C GLU A 25 -5.90 7.39 5.19
N TRP A 26 -6.98 6.63 5.09
CA TRP A 26 -7.15 5.61 4.03
C TRP A 26 -7.23 6.19 2.61
N ASP A 27 -7.76 7.40 2.45
CA ASP A 27 -7.83 8.07 1.14
C ASP A 27 -6.44 8.51 0.65
N GLU A 28 -5.61 9.04 1.55
CA GLU A 28 -4.22 9.38 1.26
C GLU A 28 -3.42 8.11 0.96
N LEU A 29 -3.62 7.04 1.74
CA LEU A 29 -3.00 5.74 1.49
C LEU A 29 -3.33 5.22 0.08
N ALA A 30 -4.59 5.32 -0.36
CA ALA A 30 -5.01 4.88 -1.68
C ALA A 30 -4.36 5.68 -2.82
N GLU A 31 -4.17 6.99 -2.63
CA GLU A 31 -3.49 7.84 -3.60
C GLU A 31 -1.99 7.51 -3.70
N LEU A 32 -1.32 7.29 -2.56
CA LEU A 32 0.08 6.87 -2.53
C LEU A 32 0.31 5.49 -3.18
N VAL A 33 -0.62 4.54 -3.00
CA VAL A 33 -0.60 3.25 -3.72
C VAL A 33 -0.65 3.46 -5.23
N ARG A 34 -1.53 4.35 -5.73
CA ARG A 34 -1.60 4.66 -7.16
C ARG A 34 -0.29 5.26 -7.68
N GLN A 35 0.29 6.20 -6.95
CA GLN A 35 1.55 6.85 -7.32
C GLN A 35 2.72 5.85 -7.37
N SER A 36 2.84 4.97 -6.38
CA SER A 36 3.86 3.92 -6.36
C SER A 36 3.67 2.91 -7.50
N GLY A 37 2.43 2.55 -7.83
CA GLY A 37 2.10 1.69 -8.98
C GLY A 37 2.50 2.32 -10.31
N ALA A 38 2.16 3.60 -10.51
CA ALA A 38 2.54 4.35 -11.71
C ALA A 38 4.06 4.45 -11.86
N LEU A 39 4.79 4.72 -10.77
CA LEU A 39 6.24 4.78 -10.77
C LEU A 39 6.88 3.43 -11.13
N ARG A 40 6.34 2.31 -10.63
CA ARG A 40 6.82 0.96 -10.99
C ARG A 40 6.66 0.66 -12.47
N VAL A 41 5.51 1.02 -13.05
CA VAL A 41 5.25 0.85 -14.49
C VAL A 41 6.21 1.71 -15.30
N ALA A 42 6.40 2.97 -14.92
CA ALA A 42 7.32 3.89 -15.57
C ALA A 42 8.79 3.48 -15.45
N ALA A 43 9.17 2.75 -14.39
CA ALA A 43 10.53 2.27 -14.14
C ALA A 43 10.87 0.92 -14.83
N ALA A 44 9.86 0.18 -15.31
CA ALA A 44 10.05 -1.09 -16.02
C ALA A 44 11.03 -1.02 -17.24
N PRO A 45 11.02 0.01 -18.10
CA PRO A 45 11.82 0.04 -19.33
C PRO A 45 13.32 0.40 -19.15
N ALA A 46 13.86 0.58 -17.94
CA ALA A 46 15.29 0.92 -17.84
C ALA A 46 16.17 -0.26 -18.31
N LEU A 47 16.97 -0.04 -19.36
CA LEU A 47 17.72 -1.06 -20.10
C LEU A 47 19.12 -1.35 -19.53
N GLN A 48 19.61 -0.52 -18.60
CA GLN A 48 20.95 -0.68 -18.04
C GLN A 48 20.90 -1.49 -16.74
N PRO A 49 21.69 -2.58 -16.60
CA PRO A 49 21.88 -3.22 -15.31
C PRO A 49 22.59 -2.26 -14.34
N PRO A 50 22.20 -2.23 -13.05
CA PRO A 50 22.88 -1.40 -12.06
C PRO A 50 24.33 -1.85 -11.88
N SER A 51 25.21 -0.90 -11.54
CA SER A 51 26.56 -1.23 -11.06
C SER A 51 26.50 -2.04 -9.76
N PRO A 52 27.57 -2.78 -9.38
CA PRO A 52 27.59 -3.56 -8.14
C PRO A 52 27.24 -2.76 -6.88
N ASP A 53 27.75 -1.52 -6.78
CA ASP A 53 27.47 -0.63 -5.64
C ASP A 53 25.99 -0.20 -5.62
N GLN A 54 25.43 0.13 -6.78
CA GLN A 54 24.00 0.44 -6.92
C GLN A 54 23.12 -0.77 -6.61
N ALA A 55 23.55 -1.98 -6.98
CA ALA A 55 22.81 -3.21 -6.70
C ALA A 55 22.72 -3.47 -5.19
N ALA A 56 23.82 -3.28 -4.45
CA ALA A 56 23.83 -3.41 -3.00
C ALA A 56 22.91 -2.39 -2.32
N GLU A 57 22.93 -1.13 -2.77
CA GLU A 57 22.01 -0.11 -2.26
C GLU A 57 20.54 -0.42 -2.58
N ILE A 58 20.25 -0.86 -3.80
CA ILE A 58 18.90 -1.26 -4.21
C ILE A 58 18.41 -2.42 -3.35
N GLU A 59 19.26 -3.40 -3.03
CA GLU A 59 18.91 -4.50 -2.14
C GLU A 59 18.50 -4.01 -0.74
N ILE A 60 19.27 -3.09 -0.16
CA ILE A 60 18.95 -2.47 1.14
C ILE A 60 17.59 -1.76 1.07
N VAL A 61 17.36 -0.98 0.01
CA VAL A 61 16.10 -0.26 -0.21
C VAL A 61 14.92 -1.22 -0.33
N ILE A 62 15.07 -2.31 -1.09
CA ILE A 62 14.01 -3.32 -1.24
C ILE A 62 13.67 -3.95 0.10
N LYS A 63 14.66 -4.28 0.95
CA LYS A 63 14.41 -4.83 2.29
C LYS A 63 13.60 -3.86 3.15
N GLN A 64 13.96 -2.57 3.16
CA GLN A 64 13.21 -1.55 3.89
C GLN A 64 11.77 -1.40 3.37
N ILE A 65 11.57 -1.45 2.05
CA ILE A 65 10.22 -1.42 1.46
C ILE A 65 9.38 -2.61 1.94
N LEU A 66 9.96 -3.81 2.01
CA LEU A 66 9.25 -5.00 2.48
C LEU A 66 8.87 -4.91 3.96
N GLU A 67 9.75 -4.36 4.79
CA GLU A 67 9.44 -4.09 6.21
C GLU A 67 8.30 -3.07 6.37
N LEU A 68 8.34 -1.98 5.60
CA LEU A 68 7.27 -0.98 5.58
C LEU A 68 5.95 -1.56 5.08
N ASP A 69 5.97 -2.39 4.03
CA ASP A 69 4.78 -3.09 3.51
C ASP A 69 4.15 -3.98 4.58
N HIS A 70 4.97 -4.69 5.36
CA HIS A 70 4.50 -5.47 6.49
C HIS A 70 3.82 -4.60 7.54
N GLY A 71 4.44 -3.47 7.92
CA GLY A 71 3.86 -2.49 8.84
C GLY A 71 2.50 -1.96 8.37
N ILE A 72 2.39 -1.57 7.10
CA ILE A 72 1.14 -1.09 6.51
C ILE A 72 0.03 -2.14 6.63
N ARG A 73 0.32 -3.42 6.37
CA ARG A 73 -0.67 -4.51 6.46
C ARG A 73 -1.16 -4.74 7.89
N LEU A 74 -0.28 -4.63 8.88
CA LEU A 74 -0.65 -4.76 10.29
C LEU A 74 -1.73 -3.73 10.70
N HIS A 75 -1.73 -2.54 10.10
CA HIS A 75 -2.73 -1.50 10.34
C HIS A 75 -3.95 -1.61 9.41
N ALA A 76 -3.74 -1.94 8.14
CA ALA A 76 -4.80 -1.98 7.14
C ALA A 76 -5.71 -3.21 7.28
N GLU A 77 -5.17 -4.39 7.60
CA GLU A 77 -5.96 -5.64 7.68
C GLU A 77 -7.06 -5.57 8.75
N PRO A 78 -6.81 -5.11 10.00
CA PRO A 78 -7.87 -4.95 10.99
C PRO A 78 -8.93 -3.93 10.58
N ALA A 79 -8.52 -2.81 9.95
CA ALA A 79 -9.43 -1.77 9.49
C ALA A 79 -10.37 -2.28 8.38
N LEU A 80 -9.84 -3.07 7.44
CA LEU A 80 -10.62 -3.71 6.39
C LEU A 80 -11.60 -4.75 6.95
N GLU A 81 -11.16 -5.58 7.90
CA GLU A 81 -12.03 -6.59 8.52
C GLU A 81 -13.15 -5.93 9.36
N SER A 82 -12.84 -4.85 10.08
CA SER A 82 -13.84 -4.04 10.80
C SER A 82 -14.88 -3.45 9.83
N THR A 83 -14.41 -2.84 8.74
CA THR A 83 -15.28 -2.27 7.70
C THR A 83 -16.16 -3.33 7.04
N ARG A 84 -15.59 -4.51 6.73
CA ARG A 84 -16.33 -5.66 6.19
C ARG A 84 -17.44 -6.10 7.14
N LYS A 85 -17.16 -6.22 8.44
CA LYS A 85 -18.16 -6.58 9.46
C LYS A 85 -19.29 -5.56 9.51
N LEU A 86 -18.98 -4.26 9.55
CA LEU A 86 -19.97 -3.17 9.56
C LEU A 86 -20.87 -3.16 8.32
N LEU A 87 -20.30 -3.37 7.14
CA LEU A 87 -21.07 -3.47 5.90
C LEU A 87 -21.98 -4.71 5.93
N SER A 88 -21.47 -5.86 6.38
CA SER A 88 -22.23 -7.10 6.45
C SER A 88 -23.39 -7.04 7.44
N SER A 89 -23.20 -6.38 8.60
CA SER A 89 -24.25 -6.20 9.62
C SER A 89 -25.32 -5.21 9.15
N SER A 90 -24.91 -4.13 8.47
CA SER A 90 -25.82 -3.14 7.90
C SER A 90 -26.72 -3.73 6.81
N VAL A 91 -26.17 -4.61 5.95
CA VAL A 91 -26.93 -5.33 4.92
C VAL A 91 -27.94 -6.28 5.57
N LYS A 92 -27.53 -7.07 6.58
CA LYS A 92 -28.44 -7.96 7.32
C LYS A 92 -29.56 -7.18 8.02
N GLY A 93 -29.24 -6.05 8.65
CA GLY A 93 -30.24 -5.19 9.30
C GLY A 93 -31.25 -4.59 8.31
N ARG A 94 -30.81 -4.23 7.10
CA ARG A 94 -31.71 -3.75 6.03
C ARG A 94 -32.61 -4.88 5.51
N ALA A 95 -32.06 -6.08 5.33
CA ALA A 95 -32.81 -7.25 4.88
C ALA A 95 -33.91 -7.65 5.89
N VAL A 96 -33.60 -7.65 7.20
CA VAL A 96 -34.57 -7.95 8.26
C VAL A 96 -35.67 -6.88 8.32
N ARG A 97 -35.32 -5.59 8.24
CA ARG A 97 -36.33 -4.51 8.19
C ARG A 97 -37.24 -4.60 6.96
N ASN A 98 -36.69 -4.97 5.80
CA ASN A 98 -37.50 -5.16 4.59
C ASN A 98 -38.41 -6.41 4.66
N ALA A 99 -38.00 -7.45 5.40
CA ALA A 99 -38.76 -8.70 5.51
C ALA A 99 -39.87 -8.67 6.57
N TYR A 100 -39.71 -7.87 7.63
CA TYR A 100 -40.63 -7.83 8.78
C TYR A 100 -41.25 -6.45 9.06
N GLY A 101 -40.84 -5.42 8.32
CA GLY A 101 -41.36 -4.05 8.45
C GLY A 101 -42.39 -3.65 7.39
N GLY A 102 -42.92 -4.63 6.65
CA GLY A 102 -44.04 -4.48 5.72
C GLY A 102 -45.32 -5.07 6.30
#